data_AF-U6KMY6-F1
#
_entry.id   AF-U6KMY6-F1
#
_cell.length_a   1.000
_cell.length_b   1.000
_cell.length_c   1.000
_cell.angle_alpha   90.00
_cell.angle_beta   90.00
_cell.angle_gamma   90.00
#
_symmetry.space_group_name_H-M   'P 1'
#
loop_
_entity.id
_entity.type
_entity.pdbx_description
1 polymer ?
#
loop_
_entity_poly.entity_id
_entity_poly.type
_entity_poly.pdbx_seq_one_letter_code
_entity_poly.pdbx_strand_id
1 'polypeptide(L)'
;MQKQSERADKAEAEAERTKNELKDLQKKFDEVSKEMTELKKQVEDVQSMAAELQQLRQMTAQQITQIKELETSYQAEKKLRKKYYNEIEDMKGKIRVYCRIRPFAKYEKEKGSLESVQALDEYSVKVTTNKEEVYEDTERLIQSVIDGFNLVDLLAPPEVKKNPPSLDIKKDSNGIVTIQGITMKKVTSAESLEKIFEFGLASRHVSGTAMNAESSRSHLIFAIVVRIEDLIAEKVTFGKLSLIDLAGSERVSKSGVTKERLVEAKEINKSLTALGDVISALSSGESFIPYRNHKLTQLMSDSLGGTAKTLMFVNISPADYNVEETVTSLMYAARVKLITNEVTAAAAAAAAVVVQQQRQREL
;
A
#
# COMPACT_ATOMS: atom_id res chain seq x y z
N MET A 1 4.98 57.24 107.54
CA MET A 1 4.45 57.74 106.25
C MET A 1 5.32 57.36 105.05
N GLN A 2 6.66 57.52 105.07
CA GLN A 2 7.55 57.14 103.93
C GLN A 2 7.45 55.68 103.45
N LYS A 3 7.45 54.68 104.35
CA LYS A 3 7.34 53.24 103.97
C LYS A 3 6.00 52.84 103.34
N GLN A 4 4.93 53.61 103.55
CA GLN A 4 3.63 53.36 102.92
C GLN A 4 3.56 54.00 101.52
N SER A 5 4.22 55.15 101.32
CA SER A 5 4.37 55.79 100.01
C SER A 5 5.20 54.91 99.07
N GLU A 6 6.38 54.45 99.49
CA GLU A 6 7.24 53.58 98.66
C GLU A 6 6.57 52.25 98.27
N ARG A 7 5.68 51.71 99.14
CA ARG A 7 4.89 50.52 98.82
C ARG A 7 3.78 50.82 97.80
N ALA A 8 3.16 51.99 97.87
CA ALA A 8 2.14 52.41 96.92
C ALA A 8 2.76 52.67 95.54
N ASP A 9 3.88 53.41 95.49
CA ASP A 9 4.59 53.73 94.24
C ASP A 9 5.09 52.46 93.54
N LYS A 10 5.56 51.47 94.31
CA LYS A 10 6.03 50.18 93.78
C LYS A 10 4.87 49.33 93.25
N ALA A 11 3.73 49.32 93.93
CA ALA A 11 2.52 48.63 93.48
C ALA A 11 1.92 49.29 92.23
N GLU A 12 1.99 50.62 92.12
CA GLU A 12 1.52 51.37 90.95
C GLU A 12 2.43 51.13 89.72
N ALA A 13 3.75 51.08 89.91
CA ALA A 13 4.67 50.68 88.86
C ALA A 13 4.48 49.22 88.39
N GLU A 14 4.12 48.31 89.31
CA GLU A 14 3.80 46.91 89.00
C GLU A 14 2.45 46.79 88.26
N ALA A 15 1.46 47.60 88.64
CA ALA A 15 0.17 47.70 87.97
C ALA A 15 0.31 48.27 86.55
N GLU A 16 1.15 49.29 86.34
CA GLU A 16 1.39 49.86 85.01
C GLU A 16 2.20 48.89 84.12
N ARG A 17 3.14 48.11 84.69
CA ARG A 17 3.83 47.02 83.99
C ARG A 17 2.87 45.92 83.54
N THR A 18 2.08 45.40 84.48
CA THR A 18 1.12 44.33 84.19
C THR A 18 0.07 44.78 83.17
N LYS A 19 -0.38 46.04 83.24
CA LYS A 19 -1.28 46.65 82.24
C LYS A 19 -0.65 46.76 80.84
N ASN A 20 0.63 47.09 80.74
CA ASN A 20 1.35 47.14 79.46
C ASN A 20 1.55 45.73 78.88
N GLU A 21 1.92 44.75 79.72
CA GLU A 21 1.99 43.34 79.31
C GLU A 21 0.63 42.82 78.83
N LEU A 22 -0.46 43.18 79.51
CA LEU A 22 -1.81 42.81 79.11
C LEU A 22 -2.21 43.43 77.77
N LYS A 23 -1.79 44.66 77.49
CA LYS A 23 -1.96 45.33 76.20
C LYS A 23 -1.19 44.65 75.07
N ASP A 24 0.06 44.24 75.32
CA ASP A 24 0.87 43.51 74.33
C ASP A 24 0.32 42.11 74.07
N LEU A 25 -0.16 41.44 75.11
CA LEU A 25 -0.82 40.14 74.99
C LEU A 25 -2.13 40.24 74.19
N GLN A 26 -2.90 41.32 74.41
CA GLN A 26 -4.12 41.61 73.66
C GLN A 26 -3.82 41.81 72.17
N LYS A 27 -2.78 42.60 71.84
CA LYS A 27 -2.35 42.78 70.45
C LYS A 27 -1.95 41.47 69.79
N LYS A 28 -1.14 40.64 70.46
CA LYS A 28 -0.74 39.32 69.95
C LYS A 28 -1.96 38.41 69.76
N PHE A 29 -2.92 38.46 70.67
CA PHE A 29 -4.17 37.70 70.54
C PHE A 29 -4.98 38.14 69.31
N ASP A 30 -5.10 39.45 69.07
CA ASP A 30 -5.79 39.97 67.89
C ASP A 30 -5.09 39.58 66.58
N GLU A 31 -3.75 39.55 66.57
CA GLU A 31 -2.93 39.15 65.43
C GLU A 31 -3.08 37.66 65.12
N VAL A 32 -2.97 36.80 66.13
CA VAL A 32 -3.22 35.35 66.01
C VAL A 32 -4.66 35.06 65.60
N SER A 33 -5.62 35.83 66.13
CA SER A 33 -7.04 35.68 65.78
C SER A 33 -7.28 36.00 64.29
N LYS A 34 -6.61 37.03 63.75
CA LYS A 34 -6.61 37.34 62.31
C LYS A 34 -5.98 36.24 61.46
N GLU A 35 -4.82 35.72 61.86
CA GLU A 35 -4.18 34.61 61.15
C GLU A 35 -5.07 33.35 61.16
N MET A 36 -5.78 33.11 62.26
CA MET A 36 -6.68 31.96 62.39
C MET A 36 -7.92 32.08 61.50
N THR A 37 -8.44 33.29 61.25
CA THR A 37 -9.51 33.50 60.25
C THR A 37 -9.01 33.34 58.82
N GLU A 38 -7.83 33.84 58.50
CA GLU A 38 -7.19 33.66 57.18
C GLU A 38 -6.97 32.17 56.88
N LEU A 39 -6.44 31.42 57.85
CA LEU A 39 -6.17 29.99 57.72
C LEU A 39 -7.45 29.17 57.56
N LYS A 40 -8.53 29.54 58.27
CA LYS A 40 -9.85 28.90 58.10
C LYS A 40 -10.37 29.07 56.67
N LYS A 41 -10.25 30.27 56.09
CA LYS A 41 -10.67 30.52 54.71
C LYS A 41 -9.87 29.68 53.72
N GLN A 42 -8.54 29.59 53.89
CA GLN A 42 -7.70 28.72 53.05
C GLN A 42 -8.09 27.24 53.15
N VAL A 43 -8.47 26.77 54.35
CA VAL A 43 -8.96 25.39 54.53
C VAL A 43 -10.27 25.15 53.78
N GLU A 44 -11.20 26.10 53.82
CA GLU A 44 -12.46 26.01 53.04
C GLU A 44 -12.20 25.95 51.53
N ASP A 45 -11.29 26.79 51.02
CA ASP A 45 -10.90 26.78 49.60
C ASP A 45 -10.29 25.43 49.18
N VAL A 46 -9.40 24.86 50.01
CA VAL A 46 -8.79 23.53 49.75
C VAL A 46 -9.84 22.42 49.77
N GLN A 47 -10.83 22.48 50.67
CA GLN A 47 -11.92 21.51 50.72
C GLN A 47 -12.79 21.57 49.45
N SER A 48 -13.07 22.78 48.94
CA SER A 48 -13.79 22.97 47.66
C SER A 48 -13.01 22.37 46.50
N MET A 49 -11.70 22.66 46.39
CA MET A 49 -10.85 22.10 45.33
C MET A 49 -10.75 20.57 45.40
N ALA A 50 -10.74 19.98 46.60
CA ALA A 50 -10.71 18.54 46.76
C ALA A 50 -11.98 17.85 46.20
N ALA A 51 -13.14 18.47 46.38
CA ALA A 51 -14.40 17.97 45.83
C ALA A 51 -14.42 18.01 44.29
N GLU A 52 -13.94 19.11 43.68
CA GLU A 52 -13.79 19.22 42.23
C GLU A 52 -12.81 18.17 41.67
N LEU A 53 -11.67 17.96 42.35
CA LEU A 53 -10.70 16.94 41.95
C LEU A 53 -11.29 15.53 41.99
N GLN A 54 -12.15 15.24 42.97
CA GLN A 54 -12.84 13.96 43.07
C GLN A 54 -13.84 13.76 41.93
N GLN A 55 -14.62 14.79 41.58
CA GLN A 55 -15.50 14.76 40.40
C GLN A 55 -14.71 14.53 39.11
N LEU A 56 -13.62 15.28 38.91
CA LEU A 56 -12.80 15.16 37.70
C LEU A 56 -12.21 13.75 37.57
N ARG A 57 -11.70 13.16 38.66
CA ARG A 57 -11.21 11.76 38.67
C ARG A 57 -12.29 10.77 38.27
N GLN A 58 -13.52 10.96 38.75
CA GLN A 58 -14.64 10.09 38.40
C GLN A 58 -14.99 10.21 36.91
N MET A 59 -15.01 11.43 36.37
CA MET A 59 -15.22 11.67 34.94
C MET A 59 -14.11 11.04 34.08
N THR A 60 -12.84 11.18 34.48
CA THR A 60 -11.72 10.55 33.78
C THR A 60 -11.82 9.02 33.79
N ALA A 61 -12.19 8.42 34.92
CA ALA A 61 -12.38 6.97 35.02
C ALA A 61 -13.53 6.46 34.11
N GLN A 62 -14.62 7.22 34.02
CA GLN A 62 -15.73 6.94 33.11
C GLN A 62 -15.28 7.05 31.64
N GLN A 63 -14.55 8.11 31.28
CA GLN A 63 -14.01 8.30 29.93
C GLN A 63 -13.06 7.17 29.53
N ILE A 64 -12.15 6.74 30.42
CA ILE A 64 -11.25 5.60 30.16
C ILE A 64 -12.04 4.33 29.87
N THR A 65 -13.12 4.09 30.61
CA THR A 65 -13.98 2.91 30.41
C THR A 65 -14.67 2.97 29.05
N GLN A 66 -15.25 4.13 28.70
CA GLN A 66 -15.88 4.34 27.39
C GLN A 66 -14.89 4.17 26.23
N ILE A 67 -13.66 4.69 26.36
CA ILE A 67 -12.62 4.53 25.34
C ILE A 67 -12.31 3.05 25.12
N LYS A 68 -12.15 2.25 26.19
CA LYS A 68 -11.88 0.81 26.07
C LYS A 68 -13.02 0.04 25.39
N GLU A 69 -14.27 0.38 25.71
CA GLU A 69 -15.44 -0.21 25.07
C GLU A 69 -15.50 0.15 23.58
N LEU A 70 -15.28 1.43 23.25
CA LEU A 70 -15.23 1.91 21.87
C LEU A 70 -14.08 1.28 21.08
N GLU A 71 -12.89 1.14 21.67
CA GLU A 71 -11.75 0.45 21.04
C GLU A 71 -12.09 -1.01 20.73
N THR A 72 -12.72 -1.72 21.67
CA THR A 72 -13.12 -3.12 21.48
C THR A 72 -14.15 -3.24 20.36
N SER A 73 -15.16 -2.36 20.35
CA SER A 73 -16.19 -2.30 19.30
C SER A 73 -15.58 -1.96 17.94
N TYR A 74 -14.67 -0.98 17.88
CA TYR A 74 -13.95 -0.59 16.66
C TYR A 74 -13.12 -1.75 16.10
N GLN A 75 -12.42 -2.50 16.95
CA GLN A 75 -11.63 -3.66 16.49
C GLN A 75 -12.53 -4.79 15.94
N ALA A 76 -13.69 -5.01 16.55
CA ALA A 76 -14.68 -5.96 16.04
C ALA A 76 -15.26 -5.51 14.69
N GLU A 77 -15.64 -4.24 14.55
CA GLU A 77 -16.13 -3.63 13.30
C GLU A 77 -15.07 -3.71 12.20
N LYS A 78 -13.82 -3.33 12.48
CA LYS A 78 -12.70 -3.40 11.53
C LYS A 78 -12.48 -4.82 10.99
N LYS A 79 -12.60 -5.85 11.84
CA LYS A 79 -12.52 -7.27 11.43
C LYS A 79 -13.68 -7.65 10.51
N LEU A 80 -14.91 -7.29 10.87
CA LEU A 80 -16.11 -7.54 10.06
C LEU A 80 -16.04 -6.82 8.72
N ARG A 81 -15.64 -5.54 8.71
CA ARG A 81 -15.48 -4.74 7.49
C ARG A 81 -14.48 -5.38 6.53
N LYS A 82 -13.33 -5.86 7.04
CA LYS A 82 -12.36 -6.59 6.22
C LYS A 82 -12.95 -7.89 5.64
N LYS A 83 -13.70 -8.64 6.45
CA LYS A 83 -14.38 -9.87 6.02
C LYS A 83 -15.39 -9.56 4.90
N TYR A 84 -16.36 -8.68 5.14
CA TYR A 84 -17.40 -8.33 4.17
C TYR A 84 -16.83 -7.68 2.91
N TYR A 85 -15.80 -6.84 3.03
CA TYR A 85 -15.10 -6.29 1.87
C TYR A 85 -14.49 -7.39 1.00
N ASN A 86 -13.86 -8.40 1.61
CA ASN A 86 -13.31 -9.53 0.86
C ASN A 86 -14.41 -10.39 0.22
N GLU A 87 -15.50 -10.66 0.94
CA GLU A 87 -16.65 -11.40 0.39
C GLU A 87 -17.26 -10.69 -0.82
N ILE A 88 -17.49 -9.37 -0.75
CA ILE A 88 -17.98 -8.58 -1.89
C ILE A 88 -17.00 -8.65 -3.07
N GLU A 89 -15.71 -8.55 -2.80
CA GLU A 89 -14.70 -8.58 -3.85
C GLU A 89 -14.54 -9.97 -4.48
N ASP A 90 -14.67 -11.04 -3.69
CA ASP A 90 -14.66 -12.42 -4.16
C ASP A 90 -15.92 -12.73 -4.98
N MET A 91 -17.09 -12.22 -4.57
CA MET A 91 -18.33 -12.32 -5.36
C MET A 91 -18.23 -11.62 -6.71
N LYS A 92 -17.50 -10.51 -6.80
CA LYS A 92 -17.22 -9.82 -8.07
C LYS A 92 -16.17 -10.55 -8.93
N GLY A 93 -15.59 -11.64 -8.45
CA GLY A 93 -14.46 -12.32 -9.09
C GLY A 93 -13.12 -11.65 -8.77
N LYS A 94 -12.11 -12.49 -8.51
CA LYS A 94 -10.74 -12.05 -8.20
C LYS A 94 -9.97 -11.59 -9.42
N ILE A 95 -10.33 -12.06 -10.60
CA ILE A 95 -9.81 -11.57 -11.88
C ILE A 95 -10.92 -10.84 -12.59
N ARG A 96 -10.67 -9.57 -12.95
CA ARG A 96 -11.60 -8.74 -13.71
C ARG A 96 -10.89 -8.23 -14.94
N VAL A 97 -11.58 -8.32 -16.07
CA VAL A 97 -11.04 -7.96 -17.37
C VAL A 97 -11.87 -6.82 -17.93
N TYR A 98 -11.22 -5.70 -18.22
CA TYR A 98 -11.83 -4.50 -18.79
C TYR A 98 -11.29 -4.31 -20.21
N CYS A 99 -12.19 -4.07 -21.15
CA CYS A 99 -11.82 -3.65 -22.49
C CYS A 99 -11.91 -2.13 -22.60
N ARG A 100 -10.86 -1.48 -23.13
CA ARG A 100 -10.83 -0.05 -23.40
C ARG A 100 -10.52 0.19 -24.87
N ILE A 101 -11.53 0.66 -25.60
CA ILE A 101 -11.37 1.15 -26.97
C ILE A 101 -10.77 2.56 -26.89
N ARG A 102 -9.60 2.78 -27.50
CA ARG A 102 -9.02 4.14 -27.55
C ARG A 102 -9.72 4.98 -28.63
N PRO A 103 -9.73 6.31 -28.52
CA PRO A 103 -10.12 7.16 -29.64
C PRO A 103 -9.20 6.95 -30.86
N PHE A 104 -9.71 7.26 -32.06
CA PHE A 104 -8.89 7.36 -33.26
C PHE A 104 -7.75 8.37 -33.08
N ALA A 105 -6.53 7.96 -33.45
CA ALA A 105 -5.37 8.81 -33.51
C ALA A 105 -5.48 9.78 -34.71
N LYS A 106 -4.78 10.92 -34.64
CA LYS A 106 -4.83 11.96 -35.69
C LYS A 106 -4.54 11.40 -37.09
N TYR A 107 -3.47 10.63 -37.23
CA TYR A 107 -3.07 10.03 -38.50
C TYR A 107 -4.09 9.00 -39.05
N GLU A 108 -4.86 8.35 -38.18
CA GLU A 108 -5.90 7.39 -38.61
C GLU A 108 -7.10 8.12 -39.18
N LYS A 109 -7.46 9.27 -38.56
CA LYS A 109 -8.49 10.16 -39.10
C LYS A 109 -8.07 10.75 -40.44
N GLU A 110 -6.82 11.20 -40.54
CA GLU A 110 -6.26 11.76 -41.78
C GLU A 110 -6.17 10.73 -42.92
N LYS A 111 -5.89 9.45 -42.59
CA LYS A 111 -5.92 8.35 -43.56
C LYS A 111 -7.32 7.85 -43.90
N GLY A 112 -8.36 8.33 -43.22
CA GLY A 112 -9.74 7.85 -43.42
C GLY A 112 -9.95 6.41 -42.97
N SER A 113 -9.24 5.95 -41.93
CA SER A 113 -9.42 4.61 -41.37
C SER A 113 -10.86 4.39 -40.92
N LEU A 114 -11.41 3.21 -41.22
CA LEU A 114 -12.78 2.86 -40.87
C LEU A 114 -12.87 2.33 -39.43
N GLU A 115 -14.02 2.52 -38.80
CA GLU A 115 -14.31 1.95 -37.49
C GLU A 115 -14.71 0.49 -37.60
N SER A 116 -13.99 -0.36 -36.88
CA SER A 116 -14.17 -1.82 -36.88
C SER A 116 -14.56 -2.38 -35.52
N VAL A 117 -14.57 -1.55 -34.48
CA VAL A 117 -14.89 -1.95 -33.11
C VAL A 117 -15.96 -1.02 -32.57
N GLN A 118 -17.03 -1.58 -32.01
CA GLN A 118 -18.15 -0.82 -31.44
C GLN A 118 -18.45 -1.35 -30.04
N ALA A 119 -18.55 -0.45 -29.05
CA ALA A 119 -19.12 -0.79 -27.76
C ALA A 119 -20.65 -0.82 -27.90
N LEU A 120 -21.27 -1.98 -27.63
CA LEU A 120 -22.73 -2.12 -27.70
C LEU A 120 -23.36 -1.66 -26.38
N ASP A 121 -22.72 -2.00 -25.26
CA ASP A 121 -23.10 -1.65 -23.90
C ASP A 121 -21.85 -1.66 -22.99
N GLU A 122 -22.04 -1.50 -21.68
CA GLU A 122 -20.96 -1.48 -20.69
C GLU A 122 -20.18 -2.81 -20.58
N TYR A 123 -20.75 -3.91 -21.08
CA TYR A 123 -20.22 -5.27 -20.94
C TYR A 123 -19.90 -5.96 -22.29
N SER A 124 -20.29 -5.36 -23.41
CA SER A 124 -20.25 -6.00 -24.73
C SER A 124 -19.56 -5.13 -25.78
N VAL A 125 -18.59 -5.74 -26.47
CA VAL A 125 -17.87 -5.13 -27.60
C VAL A 125 -18.09 -5.98 -28.85
N LYS A 126 -18.50 -5.33 -29.95
CA LYS A 126 -18.62 -5.94 -31.28
C LYS A 126 -17.40 -5.58 -32.11
N VAL A 127 -16.81 -6.58 -32.76
CA VAL A 127 -15.74 -6.39 -33.74
C VAL A 127 -16.24 -6.85 -35.11
N THR A 128 -16.13 -5.99 -36.11
CA THR A 128 -16.49 -6.28 -37.49
C THR A 128 -15.26 -6.79 -38.24
N THR A 129 -15.31 -8.03 -38.69
CA THR A 129 -14.22 -8.70 -39.45
C THR A 129 -14.65 -8.90 -40.90
N ASN A 130 -13.76 -8.61 -41.86
CA ASN A 130 -14.03 -8.80 -43.30
C ASN A 130 -13.75 -10.24 -43.80
N LYS A 131 -13.45 -11.19 -42.90
CA LYS A 131 -13.13 -12.58 -43.23
C LYS A 131 -14.12 -13.52 -42.54
N GLU A 132 -14.73 -14.42 -43.32
CA GLU A 132 -15.69 -15.46 -42.87
C GLU A 132 -15.01 -16.69 -42.22
N GLU A 133 -13.70 -16.68 -42.01
CA GLU A 133 -12.98 -17.85 -41.48
C GLU A 133 -12.75 -17.75 -39.97
N VAL A 134 -13.36 -18.72 -39.28
CA VAL A 134 -13.08 -19.15 -37.92
C VAL A 134 -11.58 -19.48 -37.82
N TYR A 135 -10.90 -18.85 -36.87
CA TYR A 135 -9.50 -19.17 -36.56
C TYR A 135 -9.42 -20.56 -35.92
N GLU A 136 -9.20 -21.59 -36.75
CA GLU A 136 -8.62 -22.86 -36.32
C GLU A 136 -7.14 -22.62 -35.98
N ASP A 137 -6.76 -22.99 -34.76
CA ASP A 137 -5.40 -23.16 -34.26
C ASP A 137 -4.34 -22.12 -34.66
N THR A 138 -4.15 -21.12 -33.79
CA THR A 138 -2.84 -20.45 -33.70
C THR A 138 -1.84 -21.29 -32.91
N GLU A 139 -1.64 -22.54 -33.32
CA GLU A 139 -0.50 -23.36 -32.88
C GLU A 139 0.58 -23.33 -33.97
N ARG A 140 1.55 -22.42 -33.82
CA ARG A 140 2.85 -22.54 -34.48
C ARG A 140 3.95 -22.14 -33.51
N LEU A 141 4.51 -23.17 -32.85
CA LEU A 141 5.81 -23.12 -32.21
C LEU A 141 6.87 -22.65 -33.23
N ILE A 142 7.70 -21.69 -32.81
CA ILE A 142 9.06 -21.58 -33.33
C ILE A 142 10.03 -21.74 -32.16
N GLN A 143 10.87 -22.75 -32.34
CA GLN A 143 11.83 -23.29 -31.39
C GLN A 143 13.08 -22.42 -31.26
N SER A 144 13.52 -22.27 -30.01
CA SER A 144 14.86 -21.92 -29.50
C SER A 144 15.61 -20.72 -30.11
N VAL A 145 15.75 -19.66 -29.30
CA VAL A 145 17.05 -18.99 -29.11
C VAL A 145 17.26 -18.79 -27.59
N ILE A 146 18.42 -19.26 -27.15
CA ILE A 146 19.00 -19.14 -25.81
C ILE A 146 19.71 -17.78 -25.72
N ASP A 147 19.74 -17.23 -24.50
CA ASP A 147 20.45 -16.05 -24.01
C ASP A 147 19.77 -14.66 -24.17
N GLY A 148 19.44 -14.08 -23.00
CA GLY A 148 19.85 -12.68 -22.78
C GLY A 148 18.80 -11.61 -22.48
N PHE A 149 17.66 -11.90 -21.82
CA PHE A 149 16.85 -10.82 -21.22
C PHE A 149 16.90 -10.85 -19.70
N ASN A 150 17.50 -9.80 -19.15
CA ASN A 150 17.75 -9.60 -17.74
C ASN A 150 16.68 -8.69 -17.13
N LEU A 151 16.34 -8.94 -15.87
CA LEU A 151 15.59 -7.96 -15.10
C LEU A 151 16.47 -6.72 -14.97
N VAL A 152 15.89 -5.55 -15.19
CA VAL A 152 16.58 -4.27 -15.06
C VAL A 152 15.96 -3.51 -13.90
N ASP A 153 16.78 -3.15 -12.93
CA ASP A 153 16.35 -2.28 -11.84
C ASP A 153 16.42 -0.81 -12.25
N LEU A 154 15.25 -0.23 -12.52
CA LEU A 154 15.12 1.17 -12.91
C LEU A 154 15.35 2.14 -11.74
N LEU A 155 15.22 1.68 -10.49
CA LEU A 155 15.40 2.48 -9.28
C LEU A 155 16.82 2.41 -8.72
N ALA A 156 17.68 1.54 -9.26
CA ALA A 156 19.07 1.43 -8.87
C ALA A 156 19.82 2.76 -9.13
N PRO A 157 20.63 3.22 -8.18
CA PRO A 157 21.46 4.40 -8.37
C PRO A 157 22.58 4.11 -9.41
N PRO A 158 23.14 5.15 -10.07
CA PRO A 158 24.11 4.98 -11.15
C PRO A 158 25.34 4.13 -10.79
N GLU A 159 25.78 4.18 -9.54
CA GLU A 159 26.92 3.41 -9.04
C GLU A 159 26.64 1.91 -9.05
N VAL A 160 25.42 1.52 -8.66
CA VAL A 160 24.97 0.12 -8.65
C VAL A 160 24.68 -0.36 -10.08
N LYS A 161 24.21 0.52 -10.97
CA LYS A 161 23.99 0.19 -12.39
C LYS A 161 25.29 -0.22 -13.11
N LYS A 162 26.47 0.21 -12.64
CA LYS A 162 27.77 -0.20 -13.22
C LYS A 162 28.09 -1.67 -12.96
N ASN A 163 27.70 -2.19 -11.80
CA ASN A 163 27.87 -3.58 -11.40
C ASN A 163 26.59 -4.06 -10.69
N PRO A 164 25.53 -4.38 -11.45
CA PRO A 164 24.24 -4.71 -10.86
C PRO A 164 24.29 -6.06 -10.12
N PRO A 165 23.63 -6.17 -8.96
CA PRO A 165 23.48 -7.46 -8.27
C PRO A 165 22.63 -8.44 -9.10
N SER A 166 22.73 -9.73 -8.78
CA SER A 166 21.79 -10.72 -9.34
C SER A 166 20.37 -10.40 -8.87
N LEU A 167 19.42 -10.45 -9.80
CA LEU A 167 18.00 -10.25 -9.53
C LEU A 167 17.27 -11.59 -9.59
N ASP A 168 17.04 -12.17 -8.42
CA ASP A 168 16.47 -13.51 -8.29
C ASP A 168 14.99 -13.45 -7.87
N ILE A 169 14.12 -14.11 -8.63
CA ILE A 169 12.68 -14.15 -8.36
C ILE A 169 12.42 -15.19 -7.26
N LYS A 170 11.79 -14.76 -6.16
CA LYS A 170 11.42 -15.61 -5.02
C LYS A 170 9.96 -15.45 -4.64
N LYS A 171 9.37 -16.52 -4.11
CA LYS A 171 8.00 -16.51 -3.56
C LYS A 171 8.10 -16.69 -2.04
N ASP A 172 7.41 -15.84 -1.29
CA ASP A 172 7.35 -15.94 0.17
C ASP A 172 6.36 -17.03 0.63
N SER A 173 6.26 -17.23 1.96
CA SER A 173 5.33 -18.20 2.55
C SER A 173 3.85 -17.88 2.33
N ASN A 174 3.52 -16.62 2.00
CA ASN A 174 2.17 -16.17 1.71
C ASN A 174 1.84 -16.25 0.21
N GLY A 175 2.81 -16.70 -0.60
CA GLY A 175 2.67 -16.78 -2.04
C GLY A 175 2.96 -15.48 -2.77
N ILE A 176 3.47 -14.44 -2.11
CA ILE A 176 3.84 -13.16 -2.74
C ILE A 176 5.20 -13.31 -3.42
N VAL A 177 5.26 -12.90 -4.69
CA VAL A 177 6.50 -12.85 -5.46
C VAL A 177 7.28 -11.58 -5.14
N THR A 178 8.57 -11.75 -4.85
CA THR A 178 9.57 -10.72 -4.53
C THR A 178 10.82 -10.94 -5.39
N ILE A 179 11.64 -9.91 -5.55
CA ILE A 179 12.90 -9.98 -6.30
C ILE A 179 14.03 -9.70 -5.31
N GLN A 180 14.90 -10.68 -5.07
CA GLN A 180 16.10 -10.47 -4.27
C GLN A 180 17.10 -9.63 -5.07
N GLY A 181 17.74 -8.65 -4.41
CA GLY A 181 18.72 -7.77 -5.05
C GLY A 181 18.12 -6.51 -5.69
N ILE A 182 16.79 -6.37 -5.75
CA ILE A 182 16.14 -5.17 -6.29
C ILE A 182 16.19 -4.00 -5.31
N THR A 183 16.29 -2.79 -5.84
CA THR A 183 16.25 -1.55 -5.07
C THR A 183 14.83 -1.26 -4.57
N MET A 184 14.66 -1.22 -3.26
CA MET A 184 13.43 -0.79 -2.59
C MET A 184 13.62 0.63 -2.04
N LYS A 185 12.73 1.55 -2.42
CA LYS A 185 12.74 2.93 -1.90
C LYS A 185 11.61 3.11 -0.90
N LYS A 186 11.96 3.47 0.35
CA LYS A 186 10.97 3.84 1.37
C LYS A 186 10.38 5.21 1.03
N VAL A 187 9.05 5.30 1.03
CA VAL A 187 8.29 6.53 0.77
C VAL A 187 7.30 6.76 1.90
N THR A 188 7.05 8.02 2.24
CA THR A 188 6.15 8.42 3.35
C THR A 188 5.07 9.41 2.92
N SER A 189 5.09 9.86 1.67
CA SER A 189 4.09 10.76 1.09
C SER A 189 3.80 10.43 -0.36
N ALA A 190 2.61 10.82 -0.85
CA ALA A 190 2.23 10.67 -2.25
C ALA A 190 3.21 11.39 -3.19
N GLU A 191 3.64 12.60 -2.84
CA GLU A 191 4.63 13.38 -3.60
C GLU A 191 5.97 12.64 -3.72
N SER A 192 6.45 12.02 -2.63
CA SER A 192 7.70 11.24 -2.68
C SER A 192 7.59 10.01 -3.57
N LEU A 193 6.41 9.37 -3.59
CA LEU A 193 6.13 8.22 -4.46
C LEU A 193 6.09 8.63 -5.94
N GLU A 194 5.44 9.76 -6.26
CA GLU A 194 5.38 10.32 -7.62
C GLU A 194 6.78 10.64 -8.15
N LYS A 195 7.63 11.29 -7.34
CA LYS A 195 9.04 11.56 -7.69
C LYS A 195 9.84 10.30 -8.01
N ILE A 196 9.64 9.22 -7.23
CA ILE A 196 10.31 7.92 -7.48
C ILE A 196 9.78 7.27 -8.75
N PHE A 197 8.48 7.38 -9.01
CA PHE A 197 7.86 6.88 -10.23
C PHE A 197 8.40 7.60 -11.47
N GLU A 198 8.45 8.94 -11.46
CA GLU A 198 9.04 9.74 -12.53
C GLU A 198 10.52 9.43 -12.75
N PHE A 199 11.30 9.25 -11.68
CA PHE A 199 12.70 8.82 -11.78
C PHE A 199 12.86 7.46 -12.49
N GLY A 200 11.99 6.50 -12.16
CA GLY A 200 11.96 5.19 -12.82
C GLY A 200 11.62 5.30 -14.30
N LEU A 201 10.63 6.13 -14.65
CA LEU A 201 10.25 6.38 -16.05
C LEU A 201 11.35 7.08 -16.84
N ALA A 202 12.02 8.09 -16.26
CA ALA A 202 13.16 8.75 -16.88
C ALA A 202 14.32 7.76 -17.10
N SER A 203 14.57 6.88 -16.13
CA SER A 203 15.57 5.81 -16.27
C SER A 203 15.25 4.84 -17.40
N ARG A 204 13.96 4.51 -17.61
CA ARG A 204 13.49 3.69 -18.75
C ARG A 204 13.78 4.38 -20.09
N HIS A 205 13.70 5.71 -20.14
CA HIS A 205 13.95 6.48 -21.36
C HIS A 205 15.45 6.66 -21.67
N VAL A 206 16.31 6.80 -20.66
CA VAL A 206 17.75 7.03 -20.84
C VAL A 206 18.51 5.78 -21.28
N SER A 207 18.04 4.58 -20.92
CA SER A 207 18.61 3.33 -21.45
C SER A 207 18.42 3.14 -22.95
N GLY A 208 17.48 3.88 -23.56
CA GLY A 208 17.25 3.90 -25.00
C GLY A 208 18.03 5.01 -25.69
N THR A 209 19.14 4.69 -26.34
CA THR A 209 19.79 5.65 -27.25
C THR A 209 18.94 5.89 -28.50
N ALA A 210 18.77 7.17 -28.83
CA ALA A 210 18.26 7.80 -30.05
C ALA A 210 17.66 6.88 -31.14
N MET A 211 16.36 7.10 -31.43
CA MET A 211 15.62 6.64 -32.61
C MET A 211 14.76 5.36 -32.48
N ASN A 212 14.19 5.04 -31.31
CA ASN A 212 13.19 3.97 -31.19
C ASN A 212 12.09 4.30 -30.17
N ALA A 213 10.83 3.98 -30.50
CA ALA A 213 9.73 3.94 -29.53
C ALA A 213 9.87 2.68 -28.66
N GLU A 214 10.79 2.72 -27.70
CA GLU A 214 11.19 1.57 -26.86
C GLU A 214 10.12 1.15 -25.84
N SER A 215 9.16 2.04 -25.52
CA SER A 215 8.08 1.74 -24.58
C SER A 215 7.19 0.57 -25.04
N SER A 216 7.09 0.28 -26.34
CA SER A 216 6.32 -0.86 -26.85
C SER A 216 7.06 -2.19 -26.77
N ARG A 217 8.34 -2.20 -26.34
CA ARG A 217 9.25 -3.34 -26.49
C ARG A 217 9.83 -3.90 -25.19
N SER A 218 9.42 -3.34 -24.06
CA SER A 218 9.80 -3.83 -22.73
C SER A 218 8.58 -3.87 -21.82
N HIS A 219 8.44 -4.92 -21.03
CA HIS A 219 7.46 -4.93 -19.94
C HIS A 219 7.96 -4.06 -18.79
N LEU A 220 7.10 -3.22 -18.23
CA LEU A 220 7.38 -2.43 -17.03
C LEU A 220 6.53 -2.96 -15.87
N ILE A 221 7.18 -3.24 -14.74
CA ILE A 221 6.52 -3.63 -13.50
C ILE A 221 6.92 -2.63 -12.43
N PHE A 222 5.94 -1.91 -11.89
CA PHE A 222 6.09 -1.03 -10.75
C PHE A 222 5.33 -1.61 -9.56
N ALA A 223 6.03 -1.88 -8.46
CA ALA A 223 5.44 -2.51 -7.28
C ALA A 223 5.52 -1.59 -6.06
N ILE A 224 4.39 -1.42 -5.39
CA ILE A 224 4.28 -0.75 -4.10
C ILE A 224 4.04 -1.83 -3.04
N VAL A 225 4.96 -1.95 -2.10
CA VAL A 225 4.83 -2.86 -0.96
C VAL A 225 4.42 -2.07 0.28
N VAL A 226 3.25 -2.39 0.82
CA VAL A 226 2.71 -1.78 2.03
C VAL A 226 2.98 -2.72 3.20
N ARG A 227 3.76 -2.25 4.17
CA ARG A 227 4.02 -2.96 5.43
C ARG A 227 3.14 -2.35 6.51
N ILE A 228 2.32 -3.17 7.15
CA ILE A 228 1.41 -2.78 8.23
C ILE A 228 1.86 -3.49 9.49
N GLU A 229 2.15 -2.72 10.54
CA GLU A 229 2.43 -3.23 11.88
C GLU A 229 1.25 -2.95 12.80
N ASP A 230 0.67 -4.00 13.36
CA ASP A 230 -0.25 -3.92 14.47
C ASP A 230 0.55 -4.02 15.77
N LEU A 231 0.75 -2.88 16.43
CA LEU A 231 1.54 -2.79 17.67
C LEU A 231 0.87 -3.46 18.87
N ILE A 232 -0.46 -3.65 18.81
CA ILE A 232 -1.23 -4.27 19.91
C ILE A 232 -1.19 -5.79 19.75
N ALA A 233 -1.42 -6.27 18.52
CA ALA A 233 -1.38 -7.70 18.21
C ALA A 233 0.03 -8.23 17.92
N GLU A 234 1.06 -7.38 17.99
CA GLU A 234 2.45 -7.64 17.61
C GLU A 234 2.56 -8.35 16.23
N LYS A 235 1.68 -7.96 15.30
CA LYS A 235 1.52 -8.63 14.01
C LYS A 235 1.95 -7.73 12.87
N VAL A 236 2.81 -8.26 12.00
CA VAL A 236 3.20 -7.58 10.75
C VAL A 236 2.46 -8.23 9.58
N THR A 237 1.87 -7.41 8.72
CA THR A 237 1.23 -7.86 7.47
C THR A 237 1.80 -7.08 6.30
N PHE A 238 1.98 -7.76 5.17
CA PHE A 238 2.43 -7.15 3.92
C PHE A 238 1.31 -7.18 2.88
N GLY A 239 1.17 -6.09 2.14
CA GLY A 239 0.36 -6.00 0.92
C GLY A 239 1.24 -5.60 -0.24
N LYS A 240 0.98 -6.15 -1.43
CA LYS A 240 1.66 -5.77 -2.66
C LYS A 240 0.65 -5.27 -3.67
N LEU A 241 0.85 -4.05 -4.17
CA LEU A 241 0.17 -3.53 -5.34
C LEU A 241 1.17 -3.52 -6.49
N SER A 242 0.81 -4.14 -7.61
CA SER A 242 1.66 -4.21 -8.80
C SER A 242 0.94 -3.56 -9.98
N LEU A 243 1.59 -2.57 -10.59
CA LEU A 243 1.19 -1.94 -11.84
C LEU A 243 2.07 -2.52 -12.94
N ILE A 244 1.46 -3.21 -13.90
CA ILE A 244 2.16 -3.95 -14.94
C ILE A 244 1.74 -3.36 -16.29
N ASP A 245 2.71 -2.82 -17.02
CA ASP A 245 2.58 -2.31 -18.37
C ASP A 245 3.26 -3.32 -19.31
N LEU A 246 2.43 -4.08 -20.03
CA LEU A 246 2.92 -5.12 -20.94
C LEU A 246 3.34 -4.50 -22.27
N ALA A 247 4.43 -5.02 -22.83
CA ALA A 247 4.86 -4.72 -24.19
C ALA A 247 3.78 -5.08 -25.22
N GLY A 248 3.88 -4.48 -26.41
CA GLY A 248 2.93 -4.68 -27.50
C GLY A 248 2.80 -6.15 -27.91
N SER A 249 1.58 -6.57 -28.23
CA SER A 249 1.24 -7.93 -28.66
C SER A 249 1.36 -8.15 -30.17
N GLU A 250 1.81 -7.14 -30.92
CA GLU A 250 1.84 -7.18 -32.37
C GLU A 250 2.81 -8.22 -32.94
N ARG A 251 2.38 -8.88 -34.02
CA ARG A 251 3.19 -9.87 -34.73
C ARG A 251 4.32 -9.21 -35.54
N VAL A 252 5.53 -9.74 -35.35
CA VAL A 252 6.77 -9.28 -36.02
C VAL A 252 6.66 -9.31 -37.56
N SER A 253 5.87 -10.21 -38.12
CA SER A 253 5.71 -10.39 -39.57
C SER A 253 5.18 -9.16 -40.32
N LYS A 254 4.48 -8.24 -39.64
CA LYS A 254 3.98 -6.99 -40.24
C LYS A 254 5.00 -5.84 -40.22
N SER A 255 6.12 -5.99 -39.52
CA SER A 255 6.95 -4.83 -39.11
C SER A 255 8.20 -4.55 -39.97
N GLY A 256 8.48 -5.33 -41.02
CA GLY A 256 9.51 -5.03 -42.03
C GLY A 256 10.92 -4.77 -41.45
N VAL A 257 11.28 -5.43 -40.35
CA VAL A 257 12.39 -5.00 -39.48
C VAL A 257 13.76 -5.56 -39.84
N THR A 258 14.80 -4.82 -39.44
CA THR A 258 16.22 -5.21 -39.49
C THR A 258 16.53 -6.41 -38.59
N LYS A 259 17.66 -7.10 -38.82
CA LYS A 259 18.02 -8.36 -38.14
C LYS A 259 18.10 -8.24 -36.61
N GLU A 260 18.63 -7.14 -36.08
CA GLU A 260 18.78 -6.90 -34.64
C GLU A 260 17.42 -6.67 -33.97
N ARG A 261 16.55 -5.88 -34.61
CA ARG A 261 15.18 -5.64 -34.14
C ARG A 261 14.31 -6.90 -34.23
N LEU A 262 14.64 -7.84 -35.10
CA LEU A 262 13.95 -9.12 -35.22
C LEU A 262 14.25 -10.07 -34.05
N VAL A 263 15.46 -10.00 -33.48
CA VAL A 263 15.81 -10.75 -32.25
C VAL A 263 15.05 -10.21 -31.05
N GLU A 264 15.02 -8.88 -30.89
CA GLU A 264 14.27 -8.19 -29.84
C GLU A 264 12.76 -8.49 -29.92
N ALA A 265 12.16 -8.33 -31.11
CA ALA A 265 10.74 -8.57 -31.33
C ALA A 265 10.33 -10.04 -31.12
N LYS A 266 11.24 -10.99 -31.35
CA LYS A 266 11.01 -12.41 -31.05
C LYS A 266 10.92 -12.69 -29.55
N GLU A 267 11.77 -12.08 -28.74
CA GLU A 267 11.79 -12.32 -27.29
C GLU A 267 10.62 -11.65 -26.57
N ILE A 268 10.18 -10.47 -27.02
CA ILE A 268 8.92 -9.87 -26.55
C ILE A 268 7.75 -10.83 -26.80
N ASN A 269 7.65 -11.37 -28.02
CA ASN A 269 6.60 -12.32 -28.34
C ASN A 269 6.72 -13.60 -27.52
N LYS A 270 7.93 -14.12 -27.28
CA LYS A 270 8.15 -15.28 -26.40
C LYS A 270 7.62 -15.06 -24.98
N SER A 271 7.80 -13.86 -24.42
CA SER A 271 7.28 -13.54 -23.10
C SER A 271 5.75 -13.52 -23.04
N LEU A 272 5.09 -13.01 -24.09
CA LEU A 272 3.62 -12.98 -24.21
C LEU A 272 3.04 -14.35 -24.58
N THR A 273 3.74 -15.14 -25.38
CA THR A 273 3.42 -16.55 -25.66
C THR A 273 3.47 -17.35 -24.37
N ALA A 274 4.56 -17.26 -23.59
CA ALA A 274 4.65 -17.95 -22.30
C ALA A 274 3.55 -17.53 -21.33
N LEU A 275 3.16 -16.24 -21.34
CA LEU A 275 2.02 -15.76 -20.56
C LEU A 275 0.69 -16.34 -21.06
N GLY A 276 0.52 -16.48 -22.38
CA GLY A 276 -0.60 -17.17 -23.02
C GLY A 276 -0.68 -18.65 -22.64
N ASP A 277 0.45 -19.35 -22.58
CA ASP A 277 0.51 -20.75 -22.14
C ASP A 277 0.06 -20.89 -20.69
N VAL A 278 0.57 -20.02 -19.80
CA VAL A 278 0.16 -19.95 -18.39
C VAL A 278 -1.34 -19.69 -18.26
N ILE A 279 -1.89 -18.74 -19.02
CA ILE A 279 -3.31 -18.42 -18.99
C ILE A 279 -4.14 -19.60 -19.48
N SER A 280 -3.70 -20.28 -20.53
CA SER A 280 -4.42 -21.43 -21.11
C SER A 280 -4.47 -22.57 -20.12
N ALA A 281 -3.32 -22.92 -19.51
CA ALA A 281 -3.22 -23.93 -18.47
C ALA A 281 -4.09 -23.59 -17.25
N LEU A 282 -4.06 -22.33 -16.80
CA LEU A 282 -4.89 -21.86 -15.68
C LEU A 282 -6.39 -21.89 -16.00
N SER A 283 -6.79 -21.45 -17.19
CA SER A 283 -8.20 -21.44 -17.60
C SER A 283 -8.77 -22.85 -17.81
N SER A 284 -7.90 -23.82 -18.10
CA SER A 284 -8.27 -25.23 -18.29
C SER A 284 -8.20 -26.03 -16.99
N GLY A 285 -7.80 -25.41 -15.87
CA GLY A 285 -7.68 -26.08 -14.58
C GLY A 285 -6.53 -27.10 -14.51
N GLU A 286 -5.47 -26.91 -15.28
CA GLU A 286 -4.31 -27.80 -15.25
C GLU A 286 -3.57 -27.74 -13.90
N SER A 287 -3.04 -28.89 -13.48
CA SER A 287 -2.29 -28.99 -12.22
C SER A 287 -0.88 -28.39 -12.31
N PHE A 288 -0.26 -28.45 -13.49
CA PHE A 288 1.07 -27.92 -13.74
C PHE A 288 0.97 -26.65 -14.56
N ILE A 289 1.32 -25.52 -13.95
CA ILE A 289 1.32 -24.22 -14.62
C ILE A 289 2.75 -23.83 -15.01
N PRO A 290 3.04 -23.55 -16.30
CA PRO A 290 4.39 -23.37 -16.81
C PRO A 290 4.99 -21.97 -16.51
N TYR A 291 4.86 -21.47 -15.27
CA TYR A 291 5.39 -20.16 -14.89
C TYR A 291 6.90 -20.04 -15.10
N ARG A 292 7.65 -21.15 -15.09
CA ARG A 292 9.12 -21.13 -15.24
C ARG A 292 9.58 -20.85 -16.67
N ASN A 293 8.69 -20.94 -17.67
CA ASN A 293 9.05 -20.76 -19.07
C ASN A 293 9.55 -19.34 -19.40
N HIS A 294 9.21 -18.34 -18.57
CA HIS A 294 9.69 -16.97 -18.76
C HIS A 294 9.78 -16.18 -17.44
N LYS A 295 10.70 -15.20 -17.33
CA LYS A 295 10.82 -14.37 -16.12
C LYS A 295 9.55 -13.56 -15.83
N LEU A 296 8.87 -13.08 -16.87
CA LEU A 296 7.58 -12.38 -16.76
C LEU A 296 6.53 -13.27 -16.07
N THR A 297 6.38 -14.52 -16.50
CA THR A 297 5.38 -15.44 -15.94
C THR A 297 5.74 -15.85 -14.52
N GLN A 298 7.03 -15.97 -14.18
CA GLN A 298 7.48 -16.13 -12.79
C GLN A 298 7.10 -14.92 -11.93
N LEU A 299 7.31 -13.70 -12.41
CA LEU A 299 6.93 -12.46 -11.72
C LEU A 299 5.42 -12.32 -11.53
N MET A 300 4.63 -12.78 -12.51
CA MET A 300 3.18 -12.71 -12.50
C MET A 300 2.50 -13.89 -11.78
N SER A 301 3.27 -14.86 -11.26
CA SER A 301 2.75 -16.11 -10.69
C SER A 301 1.95 -15.96 -9.40
N ASP A 302 1.98 -14.80 -8.74
CA ASP A 302 1.10 -14.47 -7.63
C ASP A 302 -0.13 -13.65 -8.05
N SER A 303 -0.11 -13.12 -9.28
CA SER A 303 -1.16 -12.32 -9.88
C SER A 303 -2.15 -13.19 -10.67
N LEU A 304 -1.66 -14.09 -11.50
CA LEU A 304 -2.49 -15.03 -12.27
C LEU A 304 -2.32 -16.44 -11.71
N GLY A 305 -3.38 -17.04 -11.15
CA GLY A 305 -3.37 -18.31 -10.45
C GLY A 305 -2.88 -18.24 -8.99
N GLY A 306 -2.63 -17.03 -8.48
CA GLY A 306 -2.13 -16.80 -7.12
C GLY A 306 -3.20 -16.24 -6.17
N THR A 307 -2.73 -15.52 -5.14
CA THR A 307 -3.60 -14.95 -4.09
C THR A 307 -4.04 -13.51 -4.37
N ALA A 308 -3.51 -12.87 -5.42
CA ALA A 308 -3.82 -11.48 -5.70
C ALA A 308 -5.24 -11.31 -6.29
N LYS A 309 -5.76 -10.09 -6.15
CA LYS A 309 -6.86 -9.60 -6.98
C LYS A 309 -6.24 -8.92 -8.20
N THR A 310 -6.69 -9.29 -9.39
CA THR A 310 -6.08 -8.84 -10.64
C THR A 310 -7.09 -8.13 -11.51
N LEU A 311 -6.77 -6.91 -11.89
CA LEU A 311 -7.50 -6.16 -12.92
C LEU A 311 -6.64 -6.17 -14.17
N MET A 312 -7.18 -6.69 -15.27
CA MET A 312 -6.55 -6.64 -16.57
C MET A 312 -7.28 -5.62 -17.44
N PHE A 313 -6.52 -4.69 -18.00
CA PHE A 313 -7.03 -3.75 -18.99
C PHE A 313 -6.52 -4.15 -20.37
N VAL A 314 -7.44 -4.32 -21.31
CA VAL A 314 -7.15 -4.66 -22.70
C VAL A 314 -7.43 -3.45 -23.55
N ASN A 315 -6.36 -2.81 -24.02
CA ASN A 315 -6.44 -1.61 -24.84
C ASN A 315 -6.49 -2.00 -26.32
N ILE A 316 -7.55 -1.63 -27.01
CA ILE A 316 -7.75 -1.96 -28.42
C ILE A 316 -7.92 -0.72 -29.29
N SER A 317 -7.48 -0.82 -30.54
CA SER A 317 -7.66 0.21 -31.56
C SER A 317 -9.01 0.03 -32.26
N PRO A 318 -9.75 1.11 -32.55
CA PRO A 318 -10.98 1.04 -33.32
C PRO A 318 -10.73 0.89 -34.84
N ALA A 319 -9.49 1.09 -35.30
CA ALA A 319 -9.18 1.15 -36.72
C ALA A 319 -9.23 -0.23 -37.41
N ASP A 320 -9.86 -0.29 -38.57
CA ASP A 320 -10.01 -1.44 -39.45
C ASP A 320 -8.72 -2.24 -39.73
N TYR A 321 -7.61 -1.54 -39.95
CA TYR A 321 -6.32 -2.20 -40.22
C TYR A 321 -5.73 -2.95 -39.00
N ASN A 322 -6.27 -2.71 -37.80
CA ASN A 322 -5.85 -3.37 -36.55
C ASN A 322 -6.78 -4.51 -36.11
N VAL A 323 -7.84 -4.82 -36.87
CA VAL A 323 -8.87 -5.81 -36.50
C VAL A 323 -8.29 -7.15 -36.04
N GLU A 324 -7.31 -7.70 -36.77
CA GLU A 324 -6.71 -9.00 -36.44
C GLU A 324 -6.04 -9.00 -35.05
N GLU A 325 -5.35 -7.92 -34.69
CA GLU A 325 -4.69 -7.78 -33.38
C GLU A 325 -5.71 -7.49 -32.27
N THR A 326 -6.77 -6.74 -32.58
CA THR A 326 -7.90 -6.50 -31.67
C THR A 326 -8.59 -7.82 -31.31
N VAL A 327 -8.92 -8.67 -32.29
CA VAL A 327 -9.55 -9.97 -32.05
C VAL A 327 -8.64 -10.85 -31.19
N THR A 328 -7.35 -10.92 -31.53
CA THR A 328 -6.37 -11.70 -30.76
C THR A 328 -6.31 -11.25 -29.29
N SER A 329 -6.27 -9.93 -29.07
CA SER A 329 -6.23 -9.34 -27.72
C SER A 329 -7.50 -9.64 -26.93
N LEU A 330 -8.68 -9.58 -27.55
CA LEU A 330 -9.95 -9.90 -26.92
C LEU A 330 -10.10 -11.39 -26.60
N MET A 331 -9.65 -12.28 -27.49
CA MET A 331 -9.66 -13.73 -27.24
C MET A 331 -8.74 -14.09 -26.07
N TYR A 332 -7.59 -13.43 -25.99
CA TYR A 332 -6.69 -13.56 -24.84
C TYR A 332 -7.36 -13.10 -23.55
N ALA A 333 -8.02 -11.94 -23.58
CA ALA A 333 -8.79 -11.38 -22.48
C ALA A 333 -9.90 -12.32 -21.98
N ALA A 334 -10.61 -12.95 -22.92
CA ALA A 334 -11.69 -13.89 -22.63
C ALA A 334 -11.18 -15.13 -21.87
N ARG A 335 -10.01 -15.66 -22.21
CA ARG A 335 -9.38 -16.76 -21.46
C ARG A 335 -8.96 -16.35 -20.06
N VAL A 336 -8.40 -15.15 -19.89
CA VAL A 336 -8.00 -14.63 -18.56
C VAL A 336 -9.18 -14.56 -17.60
N LYS A 337 -10.38 -14.21 -18.10
CA LYS A 337 -11.61 -14.17 -17.30
C LYS A 337 -11.99 -15.53 -16.70
N LEU A 338 -11.57 -16.64 -17.30
CA LEU A 338 -11.87 -18.00 -16.83
C LEU A 338 -10.93 -18.48 -15.72
N ILE A 339 -9.83 -17.77 -15.46
CA ILE A 339 -8.86 -18.15 -14.44
C ILE A 339 -9.45 -17.96 -13.04
N THR A 340 -9.26 -18.97 -12.18
CA THR A 340 -9.60 -18.89 -10.76
C THR A 340 -8.34 -18.69 -9.91
N ASN A 341 -8.28 -17.59 -9.18
CA ASN A 341 -7.23 -17.36 -8.17
C ASN A 341 -7.64 -18.04 -6.85
N GLU A 342 -6.84 -18.97 -6.34
CA GLU A 342 -7.11 -19.63 -5.06
C GLU A 342 -6.55 -18.84 -3.87
N VAL A 343 -7.34 -18.76 -2.77
CA VAL A 343 -6.75 -18.38 -1.47
C VAL A 343 -6.19 -19.65 -0.87
N THR A 344 -4.88 -19.88 -0.94
CA THR A 344 -4.28 -20.95 -0.14
C THR A 344 -4.49 -20.61 1.34
N ALA A 345 -5.32 -21.41 2.02
CA ALA A 345 -5.60 -21.31 3.45
C ALA A 345 -4.33 -21.37 4.35
N ALA A 346 -3.19 -21.79 3.78
CA ALA A 346 -1.89 -21.81 4.43
C ALA A 346 -1.36 -20.40 4.84
N ALA A 347 -1.79 -19.32 4.19
CA ALA A 347 -1.31 -17.96 4.49
C ALA A 347 -1.84 -17.41 5.84
N ALA A 348 -2.88 -18.01 6.43
CA ALA A 348 -3.40 -17.59 7.73
C ALA A 348 -2.59 -18.16 8.91
N ALA A 349 -1.89 -19.30 8.73
CA ALA A 349 -1.20 -20.01 9.81
C ALA A 349 0.28 -19.61 9.98
N ALA A 350 0.92 -19.04 8.95
CA ALA A 350 2.37 -18.77 8.95
C ALA A 350 2.77 -17.42 9.60
N ALA A 351 1.82 -16.56 9.97
CA ALA A 351 2.08 -15.23 10.50
C ALA A 351 2.73 -15.20 11.91
N ALA A 352 2.92 -16.34 12.55
CA ALA A 352 3.47 -16.45 13.90
C ALA A 352 4.99 -16.71 13.98
N VAL A 353 5.69 -16.99 12.88
CA VAL A 353 7.09 -17.51 12.94
C VAL A 353 8.17 -16.53 12.44
N VAL A 354 7.81 -15.47 11.71
CA VAL A 354 8.82 -14.62 11.02
C VAL A 354 9.44 -13.52 11.90
N VAL A 355 8.92 -13.29 13.12
CA VAL A 355 9.36 -12.18 13.99
C VAL A 355 10.80 -12.34 14.54
N GLN A 356 11.36 -13.55 14.58
CA GLN A 356 12.71 -13.76 15.16
C GLN A 356 13.89 -13.56 14.21
N GLN A 357 13.72 -13.63 12.88
CA GLN A 357 14.88 -13.65 11.95
C GLN A 357 15.24 -12.30 11.31
N GLN A 358 14.34 -11.31 11.30
CA GLN A 358 14.63 -10.01 10.69
C GLN A 358 15.21 -8.97 11.67
N ARG A 359 15.00 -9.14 12.99
CA ARG A 359 15.56 -8.23 14.01
C ARG A 359 17.09 -8.35 14.17
N GLN A 360 17.71 -9.40 13.65
CA GLN A 360 19.17 -9.60 13.69
C GLN A 360 19.92 -9.00 12.49
N ARG A 361 19.24 -8.36 11.53
CA ARG A 361 19.88 -7.72 10.36
C ARG A 361 19.89 -6.20 10.41
N GLU A 362 19.26 -5.60 11.41
CA GLU A 362 19.22 -4.14 11.63
C GLU A 362 19.91 -3.71 12.94
N LEU A 363 20.66 -4.62 13.57
CA LEU A 363 21.72 -4.36 14.54
C LEU A 363 23.02 -4.87 13.94
#